data_AF-A0A8I3B3N4-F1
#
_entry.id   AF-A0A8I3B3N4-F1
#
_cell.length_a   1.000
_cell.length_b   1.000
_cell.length_c   1.000
_cell.angle_alpha   90.00
_cell.angle_beta   90.00
_cell.angle_gamma   90.00
#
_symmetry.space_group_name_H-M   'P 1'
#
loop_
_entity.id
_entity.type
_entity.pdbx_description
1 polymer ?
#
loop_
_entity_poly.entity_id
_entity_poly.type
_entity_poly.pdbx_seq_one_letter_code
_entity_poly.pdbx_strand_id
1 'polypeptide(L)' 'MHFSTHKIIWRPRLINTFQHQANTRDRLFGAEVSKPSPKKVNPTFKSTIFDSAPPTSPQRTPKKTIPSLGEHT' A
#
# COMPACT_ATOMS: atom_id res chain seq x y z
N MET A 1 36.26 -50.27 33.86
CA MET A 1 35.14 -49.32 33.70
C MET A 1 35.69 -48.09 32.98
N HIS A 2 35.28 -47.84 31.73
CA HIS A 2 35.75 -46.70 30.92
C HIS A 2 34.73 -45.57 31.03
N PHE A 3 35.10 -44.41 31.58
CA PHE A 3 34.24 -43.23 31.59
C PHE A 3 34.53 -42.35 30.37
N SER A 4 33.58 -42.32 29.44
CA SER A 4 33.61 -41.49 28.23
C SER A 4 33.38 -40.02 28.59
N THR A 5 34.41 -39.18 28.45
CA THR A 5 34.36 -37.75 28.73
C THR A 5 33.75 -37.00 27.55
N HIS A 6 32.46 -36.66 27.65
CA HIS A 6 31.81 -35.79 26.68
C HIS A 6 32.16 -34.33 26.99
N LYS A 7 32.98 -33.68 26.14
CA LYS A 7 33.27 -32.24 26.24
C LYS A 7 32.12 -31.44 25.63
N ILE A 8 31.37 -30.73 26.48
CA ILE A 8 30.32 -29.79 26.06
C ILE A 8 31.00 -28.53 25.51
N ILE A 9 30.87 -28.30 24.21
CA ILE A 9 31.39 -27.09 23.54
C ILE A 9 30.32 -26.00 23.65
N TRP A 10 30.56 -25.01 24.50
CA TRP A 10 29.76 -23.78 24.54
C TRP A 10 30.21 -22.85 23.41
N ARG A 11 29.40 -22.72 22.36
CA ARG A 11 29.57 -21.66 21.34
C ARG A 11 28.85 -20.40 21.82
N PRO A 12 29.52 -19.26 22.00
CA PRO A 12 28.83 -18.03 22.35
C PRO A 12 28.00 -17.58 21.14
N ARG A 13 26.70 -17.39 21.35
CA ARG A 13 25.78 -16.80 20.38
C ARG A 13 26.19 -15.33 20.19
N LEU A 14 26.72 -14.99 19.02
CA LEU A 14 26.94 -13.59 18.64
C LEU A 14 25.58 -12.89 18.58
N ILE A 15 25.31 -12.04 19.58
CA ILE A 15 24.16 -11.14 19.57
C ILE A 15 24.55 -10.00 18.62
N ASN A 16 24.00 -10.03 17.41
CA ASN A 16 24.15 -8.95 16.46
C ASN A 16 23.34 -7.74 16.96
N THR A 17 23.97 -6.84 17.69
CA THR A 17 23.36 -5.58 18.11
C THR A 17 23.36 -4.62 16.92
N PHE A 18 22.37 -4.77 16.03
CA PHE A 18 21.96 -3.65 15.19
C PHE A 18 21.46 -2.54 16.11
N GLN A 19 22.33 -1.59 16.43
CA GLN A 19 21.94 -0.31 17.02
C GLN A 19 21.16 0.46 15.96
N HIS A 20 19.90 0.08 15.75
CA HIS A 20 18.93 0.94 15.09
C HIS A 20 18.62 2.08 16.06
N GLN A 21 19.48 3.10 16.08
CA GLN A 21 19.09 4.42 16.55
C GLN A 21 18.10 4.99 15.52
N ALA A 22 16.87 4.47 15.54
CA ALA A 22 15.76 5.10 14.87
C ALA A 22 15.59 6.49 15.49
N ASN A 23 15.57 7.52 14.64
CA ASN A 23 15.34 8.90 15.04
C ASN A 23 14.08 8.96 15.93
N THR A 24 14.11 9.73 17.01
CA THR A 24 12.97 9.88 17.94
C THR A 24 11.66 10.20 17.21
N ARG A 25 11.72 10.99 16.13
CA ARG A 25 10.57 11.28 15.26
C ARG A 25 9.98 10.00 14.67
N ASP A 26 10.78 9.17 14.02
CA ASP A 26 10.32 7.92 13.38
C ASP A 26 9.82 6.91 14.42
N ARG A 27 10.40 6.91 15.62
CA ARG A 27 9.94 6.07 16.75
C ARG A 27 8.57 6.50 17.27
N LEU A 28 8.31 7.81 17.31
CA LEU A 28 7.07 8.37 17.87
C LEU A 28 5.93 8.39 16.86
N PHE A 29 6.21 8.63 15.59
CA PHE A 29 5.18 8.90 14.58
C PHE A 29 5.21 7.91 13.40
N GLY A 30 6.16 6.97 13.38
CA GLY A 30 6.42 6.11 12.23
C GLY A 30 7.24 6.83 11.17
N ALA A 31 7.81 6.06 10.23
CA ALA A 31 8.52 6.63 9.09
C ALA A 31 7.53 7.42 8.22
N GLU A 32 7.92 8.62 7.80
CA GLU A 32 7.14 9.41 6.84
C GLU A 32 6.87 8.57 5.59
N VAL A 33 5.59 8.29 5.33
CA VAL A 33 5.19 7.65 4.08
C VAL A 33 5.49 8.66 2.97
N SER A 34 6.53 8.39 2.18
CA SER A 34 6.85 9.17 0.99
C SER A 34 5.58 9.31 0.16
N LYS A 35 5.03 10.53 0.11
CA LYS A 35 3.81 10.79 -0.63
C LYS A 35 4.12 10.54 -2.09
N PRO A 36 3.45 9.59 -2.77
CA PRO A 36 3.67 9.39 -4.19
C PRO A 36 3.39 10.71 -4.91
N SER A 37 4.21 11.03 -5.91
CA SER A 37 4.01 12.22 -6.72
C SER A 37 2.56 12.25 -7.26
N PRO A 38 1.93 13.44 -7.39
CA PRO A 38 0.58 13.53 -7.90
C PRO A 38 0.52 12.86 -9.27
N LYS A 39 -0.21 11.75 -9.39
CA LYS A 39 -0.46 11.12 -10.69
C LYS A 39 -1.18 12.16 -11.54
N LYS A 40 -0.68 12.39 -12.76
CA LYS A 40 -1.31 13.29 -13.74
C LYS A 40 -2.79 12.91 -13.88
N VAL A 41 -3.67 13.71 -13.29
CA VAL A 41 -5.12 13.51 -13.39
C VAL A 41 -5.48 13.88 -14.82
N ASN A 42 -5.80 12.88 -15.65
CA ASN A 42 -6.43 13.16 -16.93
C ASN A 42 -7.82 13.73 -16.61
N PRO A 43 -8.16 14.96 -17.06
CA PRO A 43 -9.52 15.47 -16.90
C PRO A 43 -10.50 14.45 -17.48
N THR A 44 -11.26 13.81 -16.59
CA THR A 44 -12.13 12.67 -16.88
C THR A 44 -13.31 13.03 -17.79
N PHE A 45 -13.53 14.31 -18.06
CA PHE A 45 -14.55 14.79 -18.97
C PHE A 45 -14.06 16.00 -19.75
N LYS A 46 -13.55 15.77 -20.96
CA LYS A 46 -13.49 16.85 -21.96
C LYS A 46 -14.91 17.03 -22.48
N SER A 47 -15.62 18.02 -21.94
CA SER A 47 -16.97 18.37 -22.39
C SER A 47 -16.91 18.90 -23.81
N THR A 48 -17.60 18.23 -24.73
CA THR A 48 -17.73 18.65 -26.14
C THR A 48 -19.10 19.28 -26.41
N ILE A 49 -19.82 19.71 -25.37
CA ILE A 49 -21.22 20.15 -25.46
C ILE A 49 -21.45 21.39 -26.33
N PHE A 50 -20.41 22.21 -26.54
CA PHE A 50 -20.46 23.40 -27.40
C PHE A 50 -19.63 23.23 -28.69
N ASP A 51 -19.04 22.06 -28.93
CA ASP A 51 -18.29 21.82 -30.15
C ASP A 51 -19.27 21.73 -31.33
N SER A 52 -18.99 22.44 -32.43
CA SER A 52 -19.85 22.38 -33.63
C SER A 52 -19.72 21.05 -34.39
N ALA A 53 -18.66 20.28 -34.10
CA ALA A 53 -18.42 18.99 -34.71
C ALA A 53 -19.23 17.90 -34.00
N PRO A 54 -19.86 16.96 -34.74
CA PRO A 54 -20.60 15.86 -34.13
C PRO A 54 -19.65 14.95 -33.34
N PRO A 55 -20.11 14.37 -32.20
CA PRO A 55 -19.29 13.46 -31.42
C PRO A 55 -18.95 12.22 -32.23
N THR A 56 -17.69 11.78 -32.18
CA THR A 56 -17.18 10.62 -32.93
C THR A 56 -17.75 9.29 -32.41
N SER A 57 -18.39 9.29 -31.24
CA SER A 57 -18.94 8.10 -30.61
C SER A 57 -20.33 8.40 -30.03
N PRO A 58 -21.29 7.46 -30.09
CA PRO A 58 -22.60 7.64 -29.48
C PRO A 58 -22.48 7.89 -27.97
N GLN A 59 -23.41 8.71 -27.45
CA GLN A 59 -23.48 9.00 -26.03
C GLN A 59 -23.62 7.70 -25.25
N ARG A 60 -22.67 7.42 -24.35
CA ARG A 60 -22.74 6.26 -23.46
C ARG A 60 -23.93 6.47 -22.52
N THR A 61 -25.02 5.75 -22.75
CA THR A 61 -26.15 5.71 -21.82
C THR A 61 -25.67 5.04 -20.53
N PRO A 62 -25.91 5.64 -19.35
CA PRO A 62 -25.56 5.01 -18.09
C PRO A 62 -26.25 3.64 -18.00
N LYS A 63 -25.50 2.64 -17.54
CA LYS A 63 -26.07 1.32 -17.26
C LYS A 63 -27.15 1.53 -16.19
N LYS A 64 -28.35 0.98 -16.41
CA LYS A 64 -29.39 0.98 -15.37
C LYS A 64 -28.82 0.29 -14.13
N THR A 65 -28.53 1.06 -13.08
CA THR A 65 -28.15 0.52 -11.79
C THR A 65 -29.43 0.08 -11.09
N ILE A 66 -29.54 -1.21 -10.80
CA ILE A 66 -30.63 -1.75 -9.99
C ILE A 66 -30.29 -1.44 -8.53
N PRO A 67 -31.18 -0.82 -7.74
CA PRO A 67 -30.96 -0.64 -6.31
C PRO A 67 -30.78 -2.01 -5.65
N SER A 68 -29.71 -2.18 -4.87
CA SER A 68 -29.64 -3.33 -3.96
C SER A 68 -30.73 -3.16 -2.90
N LEU A 69 -31.60 -4.16 -2.74
CA LEU A 69 -32.51 -4.22 -1.60
C LEU A 69 -31.64 -4.21 -0.34
N GLY A 70 -31.71 -3.14 0.44
CA GLY A 70 -31.03 -3.07 1.73
C GLY A 70 -31.61 -4.14 2.65
N GLU A 71 -30.74 -4.97 3.22
CA GLU A 71 -31.13 -5.93 4.24
C GLU A 71 -31.77 -5.18 5.41
N HIS A 72 -32.97 -5.63 5.78
CA HIS A 72 -33.74 -5.09 6.89
C HIS A 72 -33.10 -5.55 8.21
N THR A 73 -32.32 -4.69 8.86
CA THR A 73 -31.96 -4.83 10.28
C THR A 73 -31.92 -3.49 10.97
#